data_AF-A0A2X1A8X6-F1
#
_entry.id   AF-A0A2X1A8X6-F1
#
_cell.length_a   1.000
_cell.length_b   1.000
_cell.length_c   1.000
_cell.angle_alpha   90.00
_cell.angle_beta   90.00
_cell.angle_gamma   90.00
#
_symmetry.space_group_name_H-M   'P 1'
#
loop_
_entity.id
_entity.type
_entity.pdbx_description
1 polymer ?
#
loop_
_entity_poly.entity_id
_entity_poly.type
_entity_poly.pdbx_seq_one_letter_code
_entity_poly.pdbx_strand_id
1 'polypeptide(L)'
;MNHNIKFNKEEILLILARYHTHSSFQSSKTWDKHVEGLKRIILPTSSEITNELGVSNWNEVIQAGKTQYHELELKFQTIDSNKINNYLSNEIAKFTVLKQIKPYRDFFAKSTTYYDECVDDLYERENIKLMKAHGLIRIFGTWNEIKKALDIKSASVGIGEKYDKEYLIDVVKKHGQFFSTPTWESYAQEHDLPHLLTILKHVPKEILLEYTNYTFNYSTDDLLSIAIKHSNVFIQSIRKWNAYAKEHSLPTKHTYINQLGKDRHNQIVQIIKENPEITFEELKTVLLSK
;
A
#
# COMPACT_ATOMS: atom_id res chain seq x y z
N MET A 1 -14.70 17.00 28.52
CA MET A 1 -16.07 16.47 28.36
C MET A 1 -16.00 14.98 28.11
N ASN A 2 -16.62 14.13 28.94
CA ASN A 2 -16.77 12.72 28.58
C ASN A 2 -17.89 12.63 27.55
N HIS A 3 -17.54 12.58 26.27
CA HIS A 3 -18.52 12.19 25.26
C HIS A 3 -19.08 10.83 25.66
N ASN A 4 -20.40 10.71 25.73
CA ASN A 4 -21.09 9.46 26.02
C ASN A 4 -20.92 8.54 24.80
N ILE A 5 -19.79 7.83 24.76
CA ILE A 5 -19.42 6.94 23.66
C ILE A 5 -20.24 5.66 23.80
N LYS A 6 -21.21 5.47 22.91
CA LYS A 6 -22.00 4.23 22.85
C LYS A 6 -21.33 3.19 21.97
N PHE A 7 -21.29 1.96 22.44
CA PHE A 7 -20.87 0.78 21.69
C PHE A 7 -22.11 -0.02 21.30
N ASN A 8 -22.17 -0.50 20.05
CA ASN A 8 -23.22 -1.41 19.63
C ASN A 8 -22.89 -2.85 20.06
N LYS A 9 -23.89 -3.73 19.98
CA LYS A 9 -23.74 -5.16 20.28
C LYS A 9 -22.53 -5.84 19.62
N GLU A 10 -22.28 -5.61 18.33
CA GLU A 10 -21.18 -6.25 17.59
C GLU A 10 -19.80 -5.79 18.09
N GLU A 11 -19.64 -4.48 18.31
CA GLU A 11 -18.41 -3.90 18.86
C GLU A 11 -18.13 -4.46 20.26
N ILE A 12 -19.17 -4.55 21.11
CA ILE A 12 -19.06 -5.15 22.44
C ILE A 12 -18.59 -6.60 22.32
N LEU A 13 -19.21 -7.42 21.48
CA LEU A 13 -18.82 -8.81 21.31
C LEU A 13 -17.36 -8.97 20.88
N LEU A 14 -16.84 -8.10 20.00
CA LEU A 14 -15.42 -8.09 19.64
C LEU A 14 -14.51 -7.74 20.82
N ILE A 15 -14.89 -6.76 21.64
CA ILE A 15 -14.17 -6.44 22.89
C ILE A 15 -14.16 -7.68 23.79
N LEU A 16 -15.32 -8.27 24.05
CA LEU A 16 -15.43 -9.42 24.94
C LEU A 16 -14.61 -10.62 24.43
N ALA A 17 -14.64 -10.89 23.13
CA ALA A 17 -13.83 -11.93 22.50
C ALA A 17 -12.33 -11.72 22.75
N ARG A 18 -11.84 -10.48 22.71
CA ARG A 18 -10.42 -10.17 22.98
C ARG A 18 -10.01 -10.40 24.42
N TYR A 19 -10.92 -10.12 25.36
CA TYR A 19 -10.62 -10.12 26.80
C TYR A 19 -11.10 -11.39 27.52
N HIS A 20 -11.72 -12.35 26.83
CA HIS A 20 -12.33 -13.52 27.47
C HIS A 20 -11.34 -14.41 28.27
N THR A 21 -10.05 -14.41 27.90
CA THR A 21 -8.98 -15.11 28.62
C THR A 21 -8.28 -14.24 29.67
N HIS A 22 -8.57 -12.94 29.70
CA HIS A 22 -7.88 -11.98 30.57
C HIS A 22 -8.44 -12.05 32.00
N SER A 23 -7.56 -12.02 33.01
CA SER A 23 -7.96 -12.14 34.43
C SER A 23 -8.87 -11.00 34.91
N SER A 24 -8.81 -9.83 34.27
CA SER A 24 -9.71 -8.71 34.57
C SER A 24 -11.17 -8.99 34.21
N PHE A 25 -11.45 -9.97 33.35
CA PHE A 25 -12.79 -10.24 32.84
C PHE A 25 -13.62 -11.18 33.73
N GLN A 26 -13.08 -11.62 34.86
CA GLN A 26 -13.72 -12.59 35.77
C GLN A 26 -14.95 -12.04 36.51
N SER A 27 -15.09 -10.72 36.63
CA SER A 27 -16.24 -10.07 37.26
C SER A 27 -16.47 -8.66 36.70
N SER A 28 -17.68 -8.11 36.87
CA SER A 28 -18.00 -6.73 36.49
C SER A 28 -17.08 -5.71 37.19
N LYS A 29 -16.84 -5.90 38.49
CA LYS A 29 -15.96 -5.02 39.29
C LYS A 29 -14.51 -5.03 38.82
N THR A 30 -13.96 -6.20 38.46
CA THR A 30 -12.59 -6.29 37.92
C THR A 30 -12.49 -5.72 36.51
N TRP A 31 -13.56 -5.84 35.71
CA TRP A 31 -13.65 -5.22 34.39
C TRP A 31 -13.63 -3.70 34.50
N ASP A 32 -14.51 -3.11 35.32
CA ASP A 32 -14.60 -1.66 35.46
C ASP A 32 -13.27 -1.05 35.96
N LYS A 33 -12.61 -1.71 36.91
CA LYS A 33 -11.26 -1.32 37.36
C LYS A 33 -10.22 -1.38 36.23
N HIS A 34 -10.31 -2.38 35.36
CA HIS A 34 -9.42 -2.50 34.21
C HIS A 34 -9.67 -1.36 33.21
N VAL A 35 -10.93 -1.09 32.89
CA VAL A 35 -11.33 0.01 32.00
C VAL A 35 -10.87 1.36 32.55
N GLU A 36 -11.04 1.61 33.85
CA GLU A 36 -10.56 2.83 34.52
C GLU A 36 -9.04 3.01 34.41
N GLY A 37 -8.28 1.90 34.40
CA GLY A 37 -6.82 1.92 34.22
C GLY A 37 -6.37 2.27 32.80
N LEU A 38 -7.23 2.14 31.79
CA LEU A 38 -6.89 2.38 30.38
C LEU A 38 -6.97 3.87 30.03
N LYS A 39 -5.89 4.61 30.30
CA LYS A 39 -5.82 6.06 30.03
C LYS A 39 -5.95 6.48 28.55
N ARG A 40 -5.82 5.55 27.60
CA ARG A 40 -5.73 5.86 26.16
C ARG A 40 -6.87 5.27 25.32
N ILE A 41 -7.57 4.27 25.83
CA ILE A 41 -8.60 3.53 25.10
C ILE A 41 -9.86 3.60 25.94
N ILE A 42 -10.95 4.08 25.34
CA ILE A 42 -12.25 4.11 25.99
C ILE A 42 -12.92 2.77 25.66
N LEU A 43 -13.27 2.02 26.70
CA LEU A 43 -14.02 0.77 26.61
C LEU A 43 -15.34 0.94 27.37
N PRO A 44 -16.39 0.15 27.04
CA PRO A 44 -17.66 0.23 27.74
C PRO A 44 -17.55 -0.28 29.18
N THR A 45 -18.31 0.32 30.08
CA THR A 45 -18.45 -0.16 31.46
C THR A 45 -19.21 -1.48 31.52
N SER A 46 -19.14 -2.15 32.66
CA SER A 46 -19.89 -3.38 32.88
C SER A 46 -21.40 -3.19 32.72
N SER A 47 -21.94 -2.05 33.17
CA SER A 47 -23.36 -1.72 33.05
C SER A 47 -23.78 -1.43 31.61
N GLU A 48 -22.94 -0.75 30.82
CA GLU A 48 -23.18 -0.53 29.40
C GLU A 48 -23.21 -1.86 28.63
N ILE A 49 -22.30 -2.77 28.96
CA ILE A 49 -22.24 -4.11 28.35
C ILE A 49 -23.50 -4.91 28.66
N THR A 50 -23.93 -4.98 29.92
CA THR A 50 -25.12 -5.76 30.30
C THR A 50 -26.38 -5.20 29.63
N ASN A 51 -26.50 -3.88 29.58
CA ASN A 51 -27.65 -3.21 28.99
C ASN A 51 -27.73 -3.45 27.48
N GLU A 52 -26.62 -3.28 26.74
CA GLU A 52 -26.59 -3.43 25.29
C GLU A 52 -26.75 -4.89 24.85
N LEU A 53 -26.25 -5.85 25.65
CA LEU A 53 -26.43 -7.28 25.37
C LEU A 53 -27.80 -7.82 25.80
N GLY A 54 -28.56 -7.09 26.63
CA GLY A 54 -29.83 -7.54 27.19
C GLY A 54 -29.68 -8.72 28.14
N VAL A 55 -28.57 -8.78 28.89
CA VAL A 55 -28.22 -9.87 29.80
C VAL A 55 -28.32 -9.42 31.25
N SER A 56 -28.69 -10.35 32.13
CA SER A 56 -29.01 -10.03 33.53
C SER A 56 -27.81 -10.11 34.47
N ASN A 57 -26.75 -10.83 34.07
CA ASN A 57 -25.59 -11.11 34.91
C ASN A 57 -24.30 -11.21 34.09
N TRP A 58 -23.16 -11.04 34.78
CA TRP A 58 -21.85 -11.04 34.15
C TRP A 58 -21.41 -12.41 33.61
N ASN A 59 -21.98 -13.52 34.10
CA ASN A 59 -21.64 -14.84 33.58
C ASN A 59 -22.16 -15.01 32.15
N GLU A 60 -23.36 -14.50 31.85
CA GLU A 60 -23.89 -14.45 30.47
C GLU A 60 -22.99 -13.62 29.55
N VAL A 61 -22.45 -12.49 30.03
CA VAL A 61 -21.46 -11.67 29.32
C VAL A 61 -20.20 -12.47 28.99
N ILE A 62 -19.66 -13.21 29.97
CA ILE A 62 -18.48 -14.06 29.77
C ILE A 62 -18.73 -15.13 28.71
N GLN A 63 -19.90 -15.79 28.75
CA GLN A 63 -20.24 -16.80 27.76
C GLN A 63 -20.38 -16.20 26.36
N ALA A 64 -21.01 -15.03 26.22
CA ALA A 64 -21.11 -14.33 24.95
C ALA A 64 -19.73 -14.03 24.34
N GLY A 65 -18.77 -13.57 25.16
CA GLY A 65 -17.39 -13.34 24.71
C GLY A 65 -16.68 -14.62 24.25
N LYS A 66 -16.85 -15.73 24.97
CA LYS A 66 -16.30 -17.05 24.59
C LYS A 66 -16.88 -17.57 23.29
N THR A 67 -18.20 -17.50 23.14
CA THR A 67 -18.90 -17.90 21.91
C THR A 67 -18.41 -17.09 20.73
N GLN A 68 -18.33 -15.75 20.85
CA GLN A 68 -17.85 -14.90 19.77
C GLN A 68 -16.39 -15.22 19.37
N TYR A 69 -15.52 -15.50 20.34
CA TYR A 69 -14.14 -15.88 20.05
C TYR A 69 -14.07 -17.20 19.29
N HIS A 70 -14.84 -18.21 19.70
CA HIS A 70 -14.91 -19.49 19.00
C HIS A 70 -15.44 -19.36 17.57
N GLU A 71 -16.46 -18.52 17.35
CA GLU A 71 -16.95 -18.22 16.00
C GLU A 71 -15.87 -17.59 15.11
N LEU A 72 -15.04 -16.70 15.67
CA LEU A 72 -13.90 -16.13 14.95
C LEU A 72 -12.84 -17.20 14.64
N GLU A 73 -12.54 -18.10 15.57
CA GLU A 73 -11.65 -19.24 15.31
C GLU A 73 -12.16 -20.09 14.14
N LEU A 74 -13.45 -20.44 14.14
CA LEU A 74 -14.08 -21.20 13.05
C LEU A 74 -14.06 -20.44 11.72
N LYS A 75 -14.24 -19.11 11.74
CA LYS A 75 -14.18 -18.26 10.54
C LYS A 75 -12.77 -18.19 9.96
N PHE A 76 -11.75 -18.17 10.81
CA PHE A 76 -10.36 -18.06 10.39
C PHE A 76 -9.70 -19.42 10.09
N GLN A 77 -10.35 -20.54 10.43
CA GLN A 77 -10.23 -21.92 9.96
C GLN A 77 -8.83 -22.60 9.87
N THR A 78 -7.72 -21.88 10.02
CA THR A 78 -6.32 -22.37 9.94
C THR A 78 -5.30 -21.40 10.58
N ILE A 79 -5.77 -20.38 11.29
CA ILE A 79 -4.96 -19.26 11.74
C ILE A 79 -4.56 -19.44 13.22
N ASP A 80 -3.27 -19.25 13.52
CA ASP A 80 -2.74 -19.22 14.88
C ASP A 80 -3.51 -18.21 15.77
N SER A 81 -3.82 -18.62 17.01
CA SER A 81 -4.40 -17.80 18.07
C SER A 81 -3.80 -16.38 18.19
N ASN A 82 -2.49 -16.23 17.95
CA ASN A 82 -1.83 -14.91 17.95
C ASN A 82 -2.36 -13.98 16.85
N LYS A 83 -2.63 -14.51 15.66
CA LYS A 83 -3.19 -13.74 14.54
C LYS A 83 -4.63 -13.31 14.81
N ILE A 84 -5.44 -14.13 15.49
CA ILE A 84 -6.79 -13.75 15.94
C ILE A 84 -6.70 -12.62 16.97
N ASN A 85 -5.80 -12.72 17.94
CA ASN A 85 -5.58 -11.65 18.92
C ASN A 85 -5.08 -10.35 18.28
N ASN A 86 -4.21 -10.44 17.27
CA ASN A 86 -3.77 -9.27 16.50
C ASN A 86 -4.92 -8.64 15.70
N TYR A 87 -5.74 -9.47 15.04
CA TYR A 87 -6.94 -9.01 14.35
C TYR A 87 -7.89 -8.29 15.31
N LEU A 88 -8.25 -8.92 16.42
CA LEU A 88 -9.12 -8.33 17.45
C LEU A 88 -8.55 -7.03 18.01
N SER A 89 -7.24 -6.99 18.30
CA SER A 89 -6.60 -5.77 18.80
C SER A 89 -6.66 -4.63 17.78
N ASN A 90 -6.48 -4.94 16.49
CA ASN A 90 -6.58 -3.95 15.42
C ASN A 90 -8.03 -3.45 15.23
N GLU A 91 -9.02 -4.34 15.21
CA GLU A 91 -10.42 -3.95 15.05
C GLU A 91 -10.92 -3.14 16.25
N ILE A 92 -10.58 -3.55 17.48
CA ILE A 92 -10.88 -2.78 18.69
C ILE A 92 -10.23 -1.40 18.64
N ALA A 93 -8.96 -1.32 18.26
CA ALA A 93 -8.28 -0.04 18.09
C ALA A 93 -8.99 0.85 17.07
N LYS A 94 -9.44 0.30 15.93
CA LYS A 94 -10.16 1.07 14.90
C LYS A 94 -11.43 1.70 15.43
N PHE A 95 -12.38 0.93 15.96
CA PHE A 95 -13.67 1.53 16.35
C PHE A 95 -13.55 2.39 17.62
N THR A 96 -12.67 2.05 18.57
CA THR A 96 -12.47 2.88 19.77
C THR A 96 -11.87 4.24 19.41
N VAL A 97 -10.83 4.26 18.58
CA VAL A 97 -10.23 5.50 18.08
C VAL A 97 -11.21 6.26 17.19
N LEU A 98 -11.95 5.56 16.31
CA LEU A 98 -12.94 6.20 15.44
C LEU A 98 -13.99 6.97 16.24
N LYS A 99 -14.52 6.37 17.31
CA LYS A 99 -15.50 7.04 18.18
C LYS A 99 -14.91 8.25 18.91
N GLN A 100 -13.62 8.22 19.28
CA GLN A 100 -12.94 9.35 19.91
C GLN A 100 -12.72 10.52 18.93
N ILE A 101 -12.37 10.24 17.68
CA ILE A 101 -12.05 11.27 16.68
C ILE A 101 -13.28 11.77 15.90
N LYS A 102 -14.39 11.01 15.90
CA LYS A 102 -15.61 11.34 15.15
C LYS A 102 -16.18 12.73 15.46
N PRO A 103 -16.20 13.23 16.72
CA PRO A 103 -16.63 14.60 17.02
C PRO A 103 -15.78 15.68 16.34
N TYR A 104 -14.54 15.34 15.97
CA TYR A 104 -13.55 16.22 15.36
C TYR A 104 -13.34 15.94 13.86
N ARG A 105 -14.38 15.41 13.20
CA ARG A 105 -14.36 15.03 11.78
C ARG A 105 -13.78 16.12 10.87
N ASP A 106 -14.06 17.39 11.17
CA ASP A 106 -13.63 18.52 10.35
C ASP A 106 -12.09 18.71 10.34
N PHE A 107 -11.37 18.19 11.34
CA PHE A 107 -9.91 18.25 11.40
C PHE A 107 -9.26 17.41 10.29
N PHE A 108 -10.00 16.45 9.72
CA PHE A 108 -9.53 15.55 8.67
C PHE A 108 -9.72 16.10 7.25
N ALA A 109 -10.27 17.31 7.10
CA ALA A 109 -10.58 17.87 5.78
C ALA A 109 -9.33 18.04 4.90
N LYS A 110 -8.20 18.47 5.49
CA LYS A 110 -6.98 18.83 4.76
C LYS A 110 -5.93 17.71 4.78
N SER A 111 -4.79 17.95 5.42
CA SER A 111 -3.61 17.08 5.50
C SER A 111 -3.44 16.49 6.90
N THR A 112 -2.48 15.56 7.03
CA THR A 112 -2.05 15.02 8.32
C THR A 112 -1.43 16.10 9.21
N THR A 113 -0.65 17.02 8.65
CA THR A 113 -0.04 18.15 9.37
C THR A 113 -1.09 19.07 9.96
N TYR A 114 -2.09 19.44 9.17
CA TYR A 114 -3.21 20.27 9.64
C TYR A 114 -3.98 19.59 10.78
N TYR A 115 -4.20 18.28 10.69
CA TYR A 115 -4.82 17.53 11.78
C TYR A 115 -3.97 17.58 13.05
N ASP A 116 -2.65 17.37 12.94
CA ASP A 116 -1.76 17.38 14.11
C ASP A 116 -1.71 18.76 14.78
N GLU A 117 -1.71 19.85 14.02
CA GLU A 117 -1.85 21.23 14.51
C GLU A 117 -3.18 21.42 15.27
N CYS A 118 -4.29 20.96 14.70
CA CYS A 118 -5.60 21.04 15.36
C CYS A 118 -5.64 20.23 16.67
N VAL A 119 -4.95 19.08 16.72
CA VAL A 119 -4.83 18.26 17.94
C VAL A 119 -4.00 18.95 19.02
N ASP A 120 -2.92 19.65 18.65
CA ASP A 120 -2.12 20.43 19.61
C ASP A 120 -2.93 21.57 20.20
N ASP A 121 -3.59 22.36 19.35
CA ASP A 121 -4.45 23.46 19.78
C ASP A 121 -5.61 22.96 20.69
N LEU A 122 -6.24 21.84 20.35
CA LEU A 122 -7.29 21.24 21.18
C LEU A 122 -6.77 20.78 22.55
N TYR A 123 -5.55 20.25 22.61
CA TYR A 123 -4.92 19.88 23.87
C TYR A 123 -4.62 21.11 24.73
N GLU A 124 -4.09 22.18 24.14
CA GLU A 124 -3.79 23.42 24.86
C GLU A 124 -5.06 24.11 25.41
N ARG A 125 -6.13 24.15 24.62
CA ARG A 125 -7.38 24.85 25.01
C ARG A 125 -8.28 24.05 25.92
N GLU A 126 -8.41 22.74 25.68
CA GLU A 126 -9.44 21.90 26.29
C GLU A 126 -8.88 20.70 27.06
N ASN A 127 -7.55 20.54 27.07
CA ASN A 127 -6.85 19.40 27.68
C ASN A 127 -7.36 18.04 27.12
N ILE A 128 -7.79 18.03 25.86
CA ILE A 128 -8.25 16.82 25.18
C ILE A 128 -7.09 16.21 24.41
N LYS A 129 -6.67 15.02 24.84
CA LYS A 129 -5.55 14.30 24.23
C LYS A 129 -6.04 13.33 23.15
N LEU A 130 -5.96 13.75 21.90
CA LEU A 130 -6.22 12.89 20.74
C LEU A 130 -4.93 12.23 20.23
N MET A 131 -5.09 11.17 19.45
CA MET A 131 -3.97 10.49 18.80
C MET A 131 -3.49 11.30 17.60
N LYS A 132 -2.17 11.47 17.45
CA LYS A 132 -1.54 12.11 16.28
C LYS A 132 -1.75 11.30 15.00
N ALA A 133 -1.65 11.96 13.84
CA ALA A 133 -1.91 11.39 12.51
C ALA A 133 -1.12 10.11 12.26
N HIS A 134 0.16 10.06 12.63
CA HIS A 134 0.99 8.86 12.49
C HIS A 134 0.43 7.65 13.25
N GLY A 135 -0.09 7.87 14.47
CA GLY A 135 -0.72 6.82 15.25
C GLY A 135 -2.01 6.30 14.60
N LEU A 136 -2.81 7.22 14.03
CA LEU A 136 -4.02 6.85 13.29
C LEU A 136 -3.68 6.03 12.04
N ILE A 137 -2.68 6.46 11.27
CA ILE A 137 -2.22 5.76 10.06
C ILE A 137 -1.77 4.33 10.39
N ARG A 138 -1.09 4.13 11.53
CA ARG A 138 -0.69 2.79 11.97
C ARG A 138 -1.89 1.86 12.25
N ILE A 139 -3.03 2.40 12.67
CA ILE A 139 -4.25 1.62 13.01
C ILE A 139 -5.10 1.37 11.76
N PHE A 140 -5.27 2.40 10.92
CA PHE A 140 -6.19 2.37 9.79
C PHE A 140 -5.53 2.00 8.46
N GLY A 141 -4.21 2.07 8.36
CA GLY A 141 -3.43 1.80 7.14
C GLY A 141 -3.01 3.10 6.44
N THR A 142 -3.99 3.90 6.01
CA THR A 142 -3.78 5.13 5.25
C THR A 142 -4.66 6.28 5.73
N TRP A 143 -4.27 7.52 5.42
CA TRP A 143 -5.09 8.71 5.73
C TRP A 143 -6.48 8.65 5.08
N ASN A 144 -6.59 8.02 3.92
CA ASN A 144 -7.86 7.88 3.21
C ASN A 144 -8.78 6.84 3.82
N GLU A 145 -8.23 5.74 4.38
CA GLU A 145 -9.02 4.78 5.13
C GLU A 145 -9.63 5.42 6.38
N ILE A 146 -8.90 6.34 7.03
CA ILE A 146 -9.44 7.14 8.14
C ILE A 146 -10.58 8.05 7.66
N LYS A 147 -10.37 8.81 6.59
CA LYS A 147 -11.41 9.68 6.00
C LYS A 147 -12.65 8.87 5.61
N LYS A 148 -12.47 7.71 4.98
CA LYS A 148 -13.54 6.77 4.60
C LYS A 148 -14.30 6.27 5.82
N ALA A 149 -13.60 5.89 6.89
CA ALA A 149 -14.22 5.45 8.15
C ALA A 149 -15.01 6.57 8.85
N LEU A 150 -14.65 7.84 8.60
CA LEU A 150 -15.36 9.02 9.08
C LEU A 150 -16.46 9.52 8.13
N ASP A 151 -16.82 8.74 7.10
CA ASP A 151 -17.75 9.12 6.03
C ASP A 151 -17.36 10.45 5.36
N ILE A 152 -16.10 10.86 5.45
CA ILE A 152 -15.60 12.03 4.73
C ILE A 152 -15.38 11.55 3.31
N LYS A 153 -16.02 12.21 2.35
CA LYS A 153 -15.68 12.05 0.95
C LYS A 153 -14.19 12.36 0.85
N SER A 154 -13.36 11.32 0.75
CA SER A 154 -12.01 11.52 0.31
C SER A 154 -12.16 12.21 -1.04
N ALA A 155 -11.49 13.35 -1.23
CA ALA A 155 -11.05 13.67 -2.57
C ALA A 155 -10.34 12.39 -2.99
N SER A 156 -10.98 11.62 -3.88
CA SER A 156 -10.56 10.29 -4.28
C SER A 156 -9.07 10.40 -4.43
N VAL A 157 -8.26 9.73 -3.60
CA VAL A 157 -6.81 9.77 -3.78
C VAL A 157 -6.47 8.84 -4.95
N GLY A 158 -7.05 9.13 -6.11
CA GLY A 158 -6.15 9.69 -7.09
C GLY A 158 -5.68 11.05 -6.55
N ILE A 159 -4.41 11.39 -6.57
CA ILE A 159 -3.96 11.99 -7.81
C ILE A 159 -4.99 11.73 -8.93
N GLY A 160 -6.15 12.40 -8.94
CA GLY A 160 -6.99 12.44 -10.13
C GLY A 160 -5.99 12.86 -11.16
N GLU A 161 -5.68 11.96 -12.10
CA GLU A 161 -4.47 11.99 -12.93
C GLU A 161 -4.12 13.46 -13.14
N LYS A 162 -3.15 14.00 -12.36
CA LYS A 162 -2.90 15.46 -12.34
C LYS A 162 -2.68 15.95 -13.77
N TYR A 163 -2.22 14.98 -14.56
CA TYR A 163 -1.91 15.00 -15.94
C TYR A 163 -2.69 13.87 -16.59
N ASP A 164 -3.60 14.20 -17.50
CA ASP A 164 -4.11 13.20 -18.43
C ASP A 164 -2.95 12.63 -19.28
N LYS A 165 -3.17 11.45 -19.85
CA LYS A 165 -2.13 10.75 -20.63
C LYS A 165 -1.69 11.59 -21.83
N GLU A 166 -2.61 12.29 -22.46
CA GLU A 166 -2.40 13.12 -23.63
C GLU A 166 -1.46 14.31 -23.32
N TYR A 167 -1.63 14.96 -22.18
CA TYR A 167 -0.77 16.02 -21.67
C TYR A 167 0.63 15.51 -21.40
N LEU A 168 0.78 14.32 -20.77
CA LEU A 168 2.10 13.77 -20.52
C LEU A 168 2.86 13.47 -21.82
N ILE A 169 2.14 13.01 -22.85
CA ILE A 169 2.71 12.82 -24.20
C ILE A 169 3.13 14.17 -24.80
N ASP A 170 2.32 15.22 -24.68
CA ASP A 170 2.66 16.56 -25.16
C ASP A 170 3.91 17.13 -24.46
N VAL A 171 3.99 16.98 -23.13
CA VAL A 171 5.17 17.36 -22.34
C VAL A 171 6.43 16.65 -22.86
N VAL A 172 6.35 15.34 -23.10
CA VAL A 172 7.49 14.56 -23.63
C VAL A 172 7.88 15.04 -25.03
N LYS A 173 6.92 15.29 -25.92
CA LYS A 173 7.20 15.78 -27.27
C LYS A 173 7.86 17.16 -27.27
N LYS A 174 7.38 18.05 -26.43
CA LYS A 174 7.82 19.45 -26.36
C LYS A 174 9.14 19.62 -25.62
N HIS A 175 9.40 18.81 -24.59
CA HIS A 175 10.52 18.99 -23.67
C HIS A 175 11.50 17.80 -23.65
N GLY A 176 11.33 16.80 -24.52
CA GLY A 176 12.07 15.54 -24.49
C GLY A 176 13.59 15.65 -24.66
N GLN A 177 14.10 16.76 -25.18
CA GLN A 177 15.53 17.04 -25.24
C GLN A 177 16.21 17.16 -23.87
N PHE A 178 15.45 17.48 -22.80
CA PHE A 178 15.96 17.60 -21.42
C PHE A 178 15.81 16.31 -20.60
N PHE A 179 15.36 15.22 -21.23
CA PHE A 179 14.91 14.02 -20.54
C PHE A 179 16.08 13.08 -20.19
N SER A 180 16.91 13.49 -19.24
CA SER A 180 17.96 12.67 -18.61
C SER A 180 17.93 12.87 -17.07
N THR A 181 18.27 11.85 -16.28
CA THR A 181 18.09 11.87 -14.81
C THR A 181 19.35 12.35 -14.07
N PRO A 182 19.84 13.55 -14.36
CA PRO A 182 19.36 14.55 -13.39
C PRO A 182 18.74 15.79 -14.03
N THR A 183 18.99 16.05 -15.31
CA THR A 183 18.54 17.24 -16.02
C THR A 183 17.02 17.41 -16.01
N TRP A 184 16.24 16.33 -16.13
CA TRP A 184 14.78 16.38 -16.15
C TRP A 184 14.18 16.86 -14.84
N GLU A 185 14.66 16.38 -13.69
CA GLU A 185 14.03 16.72 -12.41
C GLU A 185 14.21 18.21 -12.08
N SER A 186 15.40 18.76 -12.31
CA SER A 186 15.64 20.19 -12.17
C SER A 186 14.81 21.01 -13.16
N TYR A 187 14.80 20.62 -14.43
CA TYR A 187 14.01 21.29 -15.47
C TYR A 187 12.50 21.24 -15.18
N ALA A 188 12.00 20.09 -14.74
CA ALA A 188 10.59 19.90 -14.44
C ALA A 188 10.16 20.75 -13.24
N GLN A 189 11.00 20.86 -12.23
CA GLN A 189 10.73 21.73 -11.07
C GLN A 189 10.69 23.21 -11.47
N GLU A 190 11.60 23.69 -12.32
CA GLU A 190 11.64 25.09 -12.78
C GLU A 190 10.44 25.48 -13.66
N HIS A 191 9.84 24.50 -14.33
CA HIS A 191 8.74 24.70 -15.28
C HIS A 191 7.39 24.12 -14.82
N ASP A 192 7.26 23.74 -13.55
CA ASP A 192 6.06 23.14 -12.96
C ASP A 192 5.53 21.88 -13.72
N LEU A 193 6.45 21.09 -14.28
CA LEU A 193 6.15 19.89 -15.07
C LEU A 193 6.06 18.62 -14.19
N PRO A 194 5.49 17.52 -14.71
CA PRO A 194 5.50 16.22 -14.03
C PRO A 194 6.91 15.68 -13.74
N HIS A 195 7.09 15.06 -12.57
CA HIS A 195 8.28 14.28 -12.24
C HIS A 195 8.48 13.12 -13.23
N LEU A 196 9.74 12.71 -13.41
CA LEU A 196 10.11 11.66 -14.36
C LEU A 196 9.32 10.37 -14.15
N LEU A 197 9.19 9.93 -12.89
CA LEU A 197 8.46 8.71 -12.54
C LEU A 197 6.98 8.76 -12.95
N THR A 198 6.38 9.95 -12.93
CA THR A 198 4.99 10.13 -13.39
C THR A 198 4.90 9.90 -14.89
N ILE A 199 5.85 10.45 -15.65
CA ILE A 199 5.90 10.28 -17.10
C ILE A 199 6.18 8.81 -17.45
N LEU A 200 7.18 8.18 -16.84
CA LEU A 200 7.55 6.79 -17.12
C LEU A 200 6.42 5.79 -16.83
N LYS A 201 5.55 6.11 -15.87
CA LYS A 201 4.41 5.26 -15.50
C LYS A 201 3.26 5.32 -16.52
N HIS A 202 3.03 6.47 -17.16
CA HIS A 202 1.83 6.71 -17.96
C HIS A 202 2.09 6.87 -19.46
N VAL A 203 3.30 7.29 -19.86
CA VAL A 203 3.67 7.48 -21.27
C VAL A 203 4.22 6.18 -21.84
N PRO A 204 3.71 5.71 -23.00
CA PRO A 204 4.25 4.53 -23.67
C PRO A 204 5.73 4.66 -23.98
N LYS A 205 6.45 3.56 -23.85
CA LYS A 205 7.89 3.50 -24.03
C LYS A 205 8.33 3.95 -25.42
N GLU A 206 7.53 3.64 -26.43
CA GLU A 206 7.79 3.98 -27.84
C GLU A 206 7.85 5.49 -28.02
N ILE A 207 6.93 6.23 -27.37
CA ILE A 207 6.89 7.70 -27.40
C ILE A 207 8.13 8.27 -26.69
N LEU A 208 8.53 7.68 -25.56
CA LEU A 208 9.74 8.12 -24.86
C LEU A 208 10.99 7.91 -25.72
N LEU A 209 11.11 6.79 -26.42
CA LEU A 209 12.25 6.52 -27.31
C LEU A 209 12.26 7.39 -28.57
N GLU A 210 11.09 7.80 -29.05
CA GLU A 210 10.96 8.65 -30.25
C GLU A 210 11.36 10.10 -29.97
N TYR A 211 10.92 10.66 -28.84
CA TYR A 211 11.05 12.10 -28.55
C TYR A 211 12.13 12.45 -27.53
N THR A 212 12.81 11.46 -26.94
CA THR A 212 13.77 11.70 -25.88
C THR A 212 15.07 10.94 -26.07
N ASN A 213 16.11 11.36 -25.35
CA ASN A 213 17.37 10.61 -25.25
C ASN A 213 17.38 9.65 -24.04
N TYR A 214 16.20 9.31 -23.50
CA TYR A 214 16.09 8.46 -22.32
C TYR A 214 16.55 7.03 -22.61
N THR A 215 17.52 6.56 -21.84
CA THR A 215 17.97 5.16 -21.89
C THR A 215 17.23 4.34 -20.85
N PHE A 216 16.48 3.34 -21.32
CA PHE A 216 15.84 2.38 -20.42
C PHE A 216 16.85 1.39 -19.86
N ASN A 217 16.79 1.18 -18.54
CA ASN A 217 17.45 0.04 -17.91
C ASN A 217 16.59 -1.20 -18.14
N TYR A 218 16.94 -1.97 -19.16
CA TYR A 218 16.36 -3.30 -19.36
C TYR A 218 16.80 -4.23 -18.22
N SER A 219 15.89 -5.03 -17.70
CA SER A 219 16.27 -6.16 -16.85
C SER A 219 16.87 -7.28 -17.72
N THR A 220 17.61 -8.19 -17.09
CA THR A 220 18.11 -9.40 -17.78
C THR A 220 16.95 -10.16 -18.42
N ASP A 221 15.83 -10.30 -17.72
CA ASP A 221 14.65 -11.02 -18.21
C ASP A 221 14.04 -10.32 -19.44
N ASP A 222 13.93 -8.98 -19.43
CA ASP A 222 13.45 -8.22 -20.60
C ASP A 222 14.32 -8.47 -21.83
N LEU A 223 15.64 -8.42 -21.66
CA LEU A 223 16.58 -8.65 -22.76
C LEU A 223 16.43 -10.07 -23.34
N LEU A 224 16.32 -11.08 -22.48
CA LEU A 224 16.16 -12.47 -22.90
C LEU A 224 14.84 -12.69 -23.64
N SER A 225 13.73 -12.17 -23.11
CA SER A 225 12.42 -12.27 -23.78
C SER A 225 12.43 -11.61 -25.15
N ILE A 226 13.05 -10.42 -25.28
CA ILE A 226 13.18 -9.73 -26.57
C ILE A 226 14.06 -10.53 -27.55
N ALA A 227 15.16 -11.11 -27.07
CA ALA A 227 16.06 -11.90 -27.91
C ALA A 227 15.37 -13.15 -28.47
N ILE A 228 14.54 -13.82 -27.67
CA ILE A 228 13.75 -14.99 -28.10
C ILE A 228 12.64 -14.59 -29.06
N LYS A 229 11.84 -13.58 -28.69
CA LYS A 229 10.70 -13.13 -29.50
C LYS A 229 11.11 -12.69 -30.92
N HIS A 230 12.32 -12.16 -31.06
CA HIS A 230 12.87 -11.68 -32.32
C HIS A 230 14.11 -12.50 -32.77
N SER A 231 14.15 -13.79 -32.40
CA SER A 231 15.28 -14.70 -32.60
C SER A 231 15.82 -14.70 -34.04
N ASN A 232 14.91 -14.77 -35.01
CA ASN A 232 15.20 -14.80 -36.46
C ASN A 232 16.06 -13.62 -36.95
N VAL A 233 15.89 -12.42 -36.37
CA VAL A 233 16.71 -11.24 -36.69
C VAL A 233 17.84 -11.06 -35.67
N PHE A 234 17.61 -11.46 -34.42
CA PHE A 234 18.59 -11.34 -33.33
C PHE A 234 19.87 -12.13 -33.59
N ILE A 235 19.79 -13.33 -34.18
CA ILE A 235 20.97 -14.16 -34.49
C ILE A 235 21.76 -13.67 -35.72
N GLN A 236 21.28 -12.64 -36.43
CA GLN A 236 21.96 -12.09 -37.59
C GLN A 236 23.11 -11.14 -37.18
N SER A 237 23.70 -10.43 -38.14
CA SER A 237 24.80 -9.52 -37.86
C SER A 237 24.38 -8.34 -36.96
N ILE A 238 25.33 -7.78 -36.21
CA ILE A 238 25.13 -6.59 -35.37
C ILE A 238 24.45 -5.46 -36.15
N ARG A 239 24.86 -5.25 -37.41
CA ARG A 239 24.29 -4.23 -38.30
C ARG A 239 22.80 -4.49 -38.58
N LYS A 240 22.42 -5.74 -38.86
CA LYS A 240 21.02 -6.10 -39.15
C LYS A 240 20.15 -6.01 -37.90
N TRP A 241 20.62 -6.52 -36.75
CA TRP A 241 19.90 -6.37 -35.50
C TRP A 241 19.71 -4.90 -35.12
N ASN A 242 20.77 -4.08 -35.17
CA ASN A 242 20.66 -2.69 -34.76
C ASN A 242 19.72 -1.88 -35.68
N ALA A 243 19.66 -2.18 -36.98
CA ALA A 243 18.70 -1.58 -37.89
C ALA A 243 17.26 -1.96 -37.52
N TYR A 244 17.00 -3.25 -37.32
CA TYR A 244 15.70 -3.77 -36.89
C TYR A 244 15.27 -3.22 -35.53
N ALA A 245 16.20 -3.21 -34.57
CA ALA A 245 15.96 -2.72 -33.22
C ALA A 245 15.62 -1.23 -33.21
N LYS A 246 16.26 -0.43 -34.08
CA LYS A 246 15.90 0.99 -34.25
C LYS A 246 14.48 1.15 -34.79
N GLU A 247 14.11 0.37 -35.81
CA GLU A 247 12.78 0.42 -36.41
C GLU A 247 11.68 0.00 -35.43
N HIS A 248 11.97 -0.92 -34.51
CA HIS A 248 11.00 -1.51 -33.58
C HIS A 248 11.17 -1.03 -32.12
N SER A 249 11.98 0.01 -31.88
CA SER A 249 12.22 0.56 -30.54
C SER A 249 12.75 -0.47 -29.52
N LEU A 250 13.62 -1.38 -29.97
CA LEU A 250 14.24 -2.46 -29.18
C LEU A 250 15.68 -2.11 -28.74
N PRO A 251 16.22 -2.78 -27.70
CA PRO A 251 17.61 -2.61 -27.28
C PRO A 251 18.61 -3.00 -28.38
N THR A 252 19.64 -2.16 -28.57
CA THR A 252 20.74 -2.45 -29.52
C THR A 252 21.61 -3.61 -29.01
N LYS A 253 22.40 -4.25 -29.89
CA LYS A 253 23.37 -5.28 -29.46
C LYS A 253 24.34 -4.76 -28.38
N HIS A 254 24.69 -3.47 -28.43
CA HIS A 254 25.57 -2.87 -27.45
C HIS A 254 24.91 -2.83 -26.06
N THR A 255 23.60 -2.57 -25.99
CA THR A 255 22.82 -2.66 -24.74
C THR A 255 22.91 -4.07 -24.13
N TYR A 256 22.74 -5.12 -24.94
CA TYR A 256 22.91 -6.51 -24.49
C TYR A 256 24.33 -6.77 -23.97
N ILE A 257 25.35 -6.35 -24.69
CA ILE A 257 26.75 -6.57 -24.32
C ILE A 257 27.10 -5.84 -23.02
N ASN A 258 26.65 -4.58 -22.87
CA ASN A 258 26.94 -3.79 -21.69
C ASN A 258 26.23 -4.33 -20.44
N GLN A 259 25.00 -4.83 -20.57
CA GLN A 259 24.22 -5.31 -19.42
C GLN A 259 24.50 -6.78 -19.07
N LEU A 260 24.68 -7.65 -20.06
CA LEU A 260 24.85 -9.09 -19.85
C LEU A 260 26.31 -9.55 -19.90
N GLY A 261 27.19 -8.72 -20.45
CA GLY A 261 28.56 -9.11 -20.81
C GLY A 261 28.64 -9.74 -22.21
N LYS A 262 29.80 -9.56 -22.86
CA LYS A 262 30.06 -10.06 -24.22
C LYS A 262 29.93 -11.58 -24.34
N ASP A 263 30.44 -12.32 -23.36
CA ASP A 263 30.44 -13.79 -23.41
C ASP A 263 29.03 -14.35 -23.27
N ARG A 264 28.26 -13.83 -22.31
CA ARG A 264 26.85 -14.22 -22.13
C ARG A 264 26.02 -13.86 -23.36
N HIS A 265 26.26 -12.70 -23.95
CA HIS A 265 25.62 -12.33 -25.22
C HIS A 265 25.89 -13.35 -26.34
N ASN A 266 27.16 -13.74 -26.53
CA ASN A 266 27.54 -14.73 -27.54
C ASN A 266 26.92 -16.10 -27.26
N GLN A 267 26.86 -16.52 -25.99
CA GLN A 267 26.20 -17.76 -25.59
C GLN A 267 24.71 -17.74 -25.94
N ILE A 268 24.00 -16.65 -25.64
CA ILE A 268 22.58 -16.50 -26.01
C ILE A 268 22.40 -16.64 -27.53
N VAL A 269 23.23 -15.96 -28.32
CA VAL A 269 23.16 -16.04 -29.79
C VAL A 269 23.40 -17.47 -30.28
N GLN A 270 24.36 -18.19 -29.70
CA GLN A 270 24.66 -19.57 -30.07
C GLN A 270 23.52 -20.53 -29.69
N ILE A 271 22.98 -20.41 -28.48
CA ILE A 271 21.86 -21.24 -28.00
C ILE A 271 20.62 -21.05 -28.88
N ILE A 272 20.24 -19.81 -29.17
CA ILE A 272 19.08 -19.51 -30.04
C ILE A 272 19.33 -20.03 -31.47
N LYS A 273 20.57 -20.00 -31.95
CA LYS A 273 20.92 -20.52 -33.28
C LYS A 273 20.84 -22.06 -33.34
N GLU A 274 21.21 -22.75 -32.26
CA GLU A 274 21.15 -24.21 -32.15
C GLU A 274 19.73 -24.72 -31.87
N ASN A 275 18.93 -23.95 -31.14
CA ASN A 275 17.55 -24.25 -30.82
C ASN A 275 16.63 -23.03 -31.08
N PRO A 276 16.16 -22.83 -32.33
CA PRO A 276 15.31 -21.69 -32.68
C PRO A 276 13.98 -21.62 -31.93
N GLU A 277 13.49 -22.76 -31.44
CA GLU A 277 12.22 -22.91 -30.70
C GLU A 277 12.43 -22.86 -29.17
N ILE A 278 13.61 -22.42 -28.70
CA ILE A 278 13.90 -22.37 -27.27
C ILE A 278 12.94 -21.44 -26.52
N THR A 279 12.40 -21.93 -25.42
CA THR A 279 11.53 -21.15 -24.54
C THR A 279 12.35 -20.24 -23.60
N PHE A 280 11.68 -19.24 -23.03
CA PHE A 280 12.30 -18.33 -22.07
C PHE A 280 12.88 -19.05 -20.85
N GLU A 281 12.14 -20.00 -20.28
CA GLU A 281 12.56 -20.75 -19.09
C GLU A 281 13.75 -21.66 -19.38
N GLU A 282 13.78 -22.30 -20.56
CA GLU A 282 14.92 -23.12 -21.00
C GLU A 282 16.18 -22.26 -21.16
N LEU A 283 16.09 -21.12 -21.87
CA LEU A 283 17.23 -20.22 -22.05
C LEU A 283 17.73 -19.70 -20.70
N LYS A 284 16.83 -19.31 -19.80
CA LYS A 284 17.18 -18.83 -18.45
C LYS A 284 17.87 -19.92 -17.63
N THR A 285 17.36 -21.15 -17.67
CA THR A 285 17.96 -22.31 -16.97
C THR A 285 19.37 -22.63 -17.48
N VAL A 286 19.58 -22.59 -18.79
CA VAL A 286 20.90 -22.84 -19.41
C VAL A 286 21.91 -21.75 -19.01
N LEU A 287 21.47 -20.50 -18.87
CA LEU A 287 22.34 -19.38 -18.50
C LEU A 287 22.62 -19.28 -16.99
N LEU A 288 21.81 -19.90 -16.12
CA LEU A 288 21.99 -19.89 -14.67
C LEU A 288 22.75 -21.10 -14.14
N SER A 289 22.86 -22.17 -14.93
CA SER A 289 23.58 -23.39 -14.58
C SER A 289 25.10 -23.31 -14.81
N LYS A 290 25.61 -22.15 -15.24
CA LYS A 290 27.02 -21.86 -15.52
C LYS A 290 27.48 -20.65 -14.75
#